data_AF-A0A959P1H7-F1
#
_entry.id   AF-A0A959P1H7-F1
#
_cell.length_a   1.000
_cell.length_b   1.000
_cell.length_c   1.000
_cell.angle_alpha   90.00
_cell.angle_beta   90.00
_cell.angle_gamma   90.00
#
_symmetry.space_group_name_H-M   'P 1'
#
loop_
_entity.id
_entity.type
_entity.pdbx_description
1 polymer ?
#
loop_
_entity_poly.entity_id
_entity_poly.type
_entity_poly.pdbx_seq_one_letter_code
_entity_poly.pdbx_strand_id
1 'polypeptide(L)'
;MNIKGVGNSYGRYTEAYKKQEQAASRQTQQKTDKLELSDAAKKLKSEGIDPKMMTEVKTKIESGYYNTDEVIGKVADEIIKKFSEES
;
A
#
# COMPACT_ATOMS: atom_id res chain seq x y z
N MET A 1 28.25 -50.17 -9.19
CA MET A 1 26.83 -49.91 -8.84
C MET A 1 26.54 -48.45 -9.10
N ASN A 2 25.60 -48.13 -10.01
CA ASN A 2 25.16 -46.76 -10.28
C ASN A 2 23.79 -46.54 -9.61
N ILE A 3 23.76 -45.73 -8.55
CA ILE A 3 22.52 -45.39 -7.84
C ILE A 3 22.00 -44.08 -8.43
N LYS A 4 20.93 -44.16 -9.22
CA LYS A 4 20.19 -42.99 -9.70
C LYS A 4 19.36 -42.44 -8.54
N GLY A 5 19.69 -41.22 -8.10
CA GLY A 5 18.88 -40.49 -7.11
C GLY A 5 17.49 -40.17 -7.67
N VAL A 6 16.45 -40.52 -6.91
CA VAL A 6 15.06 -40.14 -7.22
C VAL A 6 14.87 -38.65 -6.89
N GLY A 7 14.58 -37.86 -7.92
CA GLY A 7 14.39 -36.41 -7.81
C GLY A 7 13.13 -36.05 -7.02
N ASN A 8 13.31 -35.16 -6.05
CA ASN A 8 12.29 -34.62 -5.15
C ASN A 8 11.15 -33.91 -5.93
N SER A 9 9.97 -34.51 -6.00
CA SER A 9 8.82 -34.03 -6.79
C SER A 9 7.91 -33.01 -6.07
N TYR A 10 8.41 -32.31 -5.06
CA TYR A 10 7.61 -31.33 -4.30
C TYR A 10 7.52 -29.95 -4.98
N GLY A 11 8.37 -29.66 -5.97
CA GLY A 11 8.36 -28.37 -6.68
C GLY A 11 7.26 -28.20 -7.73
N ARG A 12 6.59 -29.27 -8.15
CA ARG A 12 5.56 -29.20 -9.23
C ARG A 12 4.19 -28.73 -8.74
N TYR A 13 3.86 -29.01 -7.48
CA TYR A 13 2.57 -28.63 -6.90
C TYR A 13 2.51 -27.14 -6.54
N THR A 14 3.64 -26.55 -6.19
CA THR A 14 3.74 -25.11 -5.84
C THR A 14 3.66 -24.20 -7.07
N GLU A 15 4.17 -24.64 -8.23
CA GLU A 15 4.03 -23.91 -9.49
C GLU A 15 2.59 -23.89 -10.01
N ALA A 16 1.83 -24.97 -9.81
CA ALA A 16 0.42 -25.05 -10.20
C ALA A 16 -0.44 -24.06 -9.39
N TYR A 17 -0.21 -23.97 -8.08
CA TYR A 17 -0.91 -23.01 -7.20
C TYR A 17 -0.59 -21.56 -7.57
N LYS A 18 0.67 -21.21 -7.84
CA LYS A 18 1.06 -19.85 -8.28
C LYS A 18 0.42 -19.46 -9.62
N LYS A 19 0.27 -20.39 -10.56
CA LYS A 19 -0.41 -20.14 -11.84
C LYS A 19 -1.92 -19.90 -11.66
N GLN A 20 -2.54 -20.55 -10.66
CA GLN A 20 -3.97 -20.44 -10.41
C GLN A 20 -4.33 -19.10 -9.72
N GLU A 21 -3.51 -18.61 -8.79
CA GLU A 21 -3.68 -17.27 -8.18
C GLU A 21 -3.48 -16.13 -9.19
N GLN A 22 -2.56 -16.28 -10.14
CA GLN A 22 -2.37 -15.33 -11.25
C GLN A 22 -3.53 -15.33 -12.26
N ALA A 23 -4.30 -16.41 -12.34
CA ALA A 23 -5.48 -16.48 -13.21
C ALA A 23 -6.73 -15.89 -12.53
N ALA A 24 -6.90 -16.10 -11.22
CA ALA A 24 -8.03 -15.58 -10.46
C ALA A 24 -7.98 -14.05 -10.26
N SER A 25 -6.78 -13.46 -10.19
CA SER A 25 -6.59 -12.00 -10.04
C SER A 25 -6.76 -11.20 -11.33
N ARG A 26 -6.93 -11.85 -12.50
CA ARG A 26 -7.06 -11.18 -13.80
C ARG A 26 -8.50 -10.85 -14.20
N GLN A 27 -9.52 -11.34 -13.48
CA GLN A 27 -10.92 -11.21 -13.91
C GLN A 27 -11.62 -9.91 -13.47
N THR A 28 -10.96 -9.02 -12.74
CA THR A 28 -11.55 -7.72 -12.33
C THR A 28 -10.71 -6.50 -12.69
N GLN A 29 -9.61 -6.65 -13.43
CA GLN A 29 -8.92 -5.50 -14.01
C GLN A 29 -9.64 -5.08 -15.28
N GLN A 30 -10.60 -4.16 -15.13
CA GLN A 30 -11.12 -3.39 -16.26
C GLN A 30 -9.91 -2.87 -17.06
N LYS A 31 -9.89 -3.15 -18.37
CA LYS A 31 -8.87 -2.66 -19.30
C LYS A 31 -9.01 -1.15 -19.42
N THR A 32 -8.53 -0.43 -18.41
CA THR A 32 -8.25 0.99 -18.53
C THR A 32 -6.99 1.11 -19.37
N ASP A 33 -7.08 1.85 -20.46
CA ASP A 33 -5.95 2.01 -21.37
C ASP A 33 -4.76 2.63 -20.65
N LYS A 34 -3.54 2.25 -21.06
CA LYS A 34 -2.30 2.76 -20.46
C LYS A 34 -2.19 4.29 -20.47
N LEU A 35 -2.88 4.93 -21.42
CA LEU A 35 -2.97 6.39 -21.52
C LEU A 35 -3.75 6.98 -20.33
N GLU A 36 -4.92 6.42 -20.03
CA GLU A 36 -5.78 6.85 -18.92
C GLU A 36 -5.07 6.71 -17.56
N LEU A 37 -4.33 5.60 -17.37
CA LEU A 37 -3.50 5.38 -16.18
C LEU A 37 -2.36 6.40 -16.07
N SER A 38 -1.71 6.73 -17.19
CA SER A 38 -0.64 7.73 -17.23
C SER A 38 -1.18 9.13 -16.92
N ASP A 39 -2.34 9.49 -17.44
CA ASP A 39 -2.96 10.80 -17.20
C ASP A 39 -3.47 10.94 -15.76
N ALA A 40 -4.06 9.88 -15.19
CA ALA A 40 -4.41 9.84 -13.77
C ALA A 40 -3.17 9.97 -12.86
N ALA A 41 -2.08 9.24 -13.18
CA ALA A 41 -0.83 9.31 -12.43
C ALA A 41 -0.17 10.70 -12.53
N LYS A 42 -0.22 11.35 -13.71
CA LYS A 42 0.28 12.72 -13.89
C LYS A 42 -0.53 13.72 -13.09
N LYS A 43 -1.86 13.58 -13.04
CA LYS A 43 -2.73 14.44 -12.22
C LYS A 43 -2.40 14.32 -10.72
N LEU A 44 -2.29 13.10 -10.20
CA LEU A 44 -1.89 12.88 -8.80
C LEU A 44 -0.47 13.39 -8.49
N LYS A 45 0.46 13.30 -9.45
CA LYS A 45 1.82 13.83 -9.29
C LYS A 45 1.88 15.36 -9.40
N SER A 46 0.92 15.97 -10.10
CA SER A 46 0.80 17.42 -10.23
C SER A 46 0.18 18.09 -9.01
N GLU A 47 -0.47 17.34 -8.13
CA GLU A 47 -0.76 17.71 -6.73
C GLU A 47 0.54 17.66 -5.90
N GLY A 48 1.58 18.34 -6.39
CA GLY A 48 2.85 18.45 -5.69
C GLY A 48 2.66 19.05 -4.30
N ILE A 49 3.53 18.66 -3.37
CA ILE A 49 3.57 19.21 -2.02
C ILE A 49 3.67 20.73 -2.13
N ASP A 50 2.61 21.43 -1.69
CA ASP A 50 2.58 22.88 -1.71
C ASP A 50 3.70 23.40 -0.76
N PRO A 51 4.64 24.23 -1.24
CA PRO A 51 5.72 24.74 -0.40
C PRO A 51 5.21 25.53 0.81
N LYS A 52 4.01 26.12 0.73
CA LYS A 52 3.34 26.76 1.88
C LYS A 52 2.95 25.74 2.95
N MET A 53 2.44 24.58 2.54
CA MET A 53 2.11 23.48 3.47
C MET A 53 3.37 22.96 4.17
N MET A 54 4.47 22.79 3.42
CA MET A 54 5.75 22.38 4.02
C MET A 54 6.24 23.38 5.07
N THR A 55 6.13 24.67 4.78
CA THR A 55 6.53 25.74 5.70
C THR A 55 5.65 25.75 6.95
N GLU A 56 4.34 25.60 6.79
CA GLU A 56 3.39 25.56 7.90
C GLU A 56 3.61 24.34 8.82
N VAL A 57 3.83 23.16 8.23
CA VAL A 57 4.15 21.94 8.98
C VAL A 57 5.43 22.13 9.79
N LYS A 58 6.47 22.70 9.18
CA LYS A 58 7.73 22.98 9.87
C LYS A 58 7.51 23.89 11.08
N THR A 59 6.76 24.99 10.91
CA THR A 59 6.41 25.90 12.02
C THR A 59 5.62 25.20 13.12
N LYS A 60 4.68 24.32 12.78
CA LYS A 60 3.90 23.54 13.77
C LYS A 60 4.75 22.53 14.53
N ILE A 61 5.76 21.96 13.90
CA ILE A 61 6.75 21.08 14.57
C ILE A 61 7.59 21.91 15.54
N GLU A 62 8.14 23.04 15.09
CA GLU A 62 8.99 23.90 15.91
C GLU A 62 8.23 24.51 17.11
N SER A 63 6.94 24.83 16.96
CA SER A 63 6.11 25.34 18.05
C SER A 63 5.63 24.27 19.03
N GLY A 64 5.92 22.98 18.78
CA GLY A 64 5.44 21.88 19.59
C GLY A 64 3.93 21.67 19.52
N TYR A 65 3.25 22.21 18.50
CA TYR A 65 1.80 22.13 18.33
C TYR A 65 1.28 20.68 18.43
N TYR A 66 2.00 19.72 17.84
CA TYR A 66 1.63 18.31 17.86
C TYR A 66 1.82 17.62 19.22
N ASN A 67 2.55 18.23 20.15
CA ASN A 67 2.77 17.71 21.50
C ASN A 67 1.75 18.25 22.51
N THR A 68 0.78 19.04 22.06
CA THR A 68 -0.29 19.53 22.93
C THR A 68 -1.28 18.42 23.24
N ASP A 69 -1.79 18.39 24.47
CA ASP A 69 -2.74 17.36 24.93
C ASP A 69 -4.00 17.31 24.05
N GLU A 70 -4.43 18.44 23.51
CA GLU A 70 -5.57 18.50 22.59
C GLU A 70 -5.32 17.73 21.29
N VAL A 71 -4.14 17.90 20.68
CA VAL A 71 -3.79 17.21 19.43
C VAL A 71 -3.54 15.73 19.70
N ILE A 72 -2.89 15.39 20.81
CA ILE A 72 -2.66 14.00 21.22
C ILE A 72 -3.99 13.28 21.44
N GLY A 73 -4.94 13.93 22.14
CA GLY A 73 -6.28 13.36 22.36
C GLY A 73 -7.02 13.06 21.06
N LYS A 74 -7.04 14.02 20.12
CA LYS A 74 -7.65 13.81 18.79
C LYS A 74 -7.04 12.64 18.04
N VAL A 75 -5.71 12.49 18.08
CA VAL A 75 -5.01 11.38 17.44
C VAL A 75 -5.37 10.05 18.12
N ALA A 76 -5.42 10.01 19.44
CA ALA A 76 -5.80 8.82 20.19
C ALA A 76 -7.23 8.37 19.85
N ASP A 77 -8.18 9.30 19.78
CA ASP A 77 -9.57 9.02 19.43
C ASP A 77 -9.70 8.46 18.01
N GLU A 78 -9.02 9.03 17.03
CA GLU A 78 -9.00 8.52 15.66
C GLU A 78 -8.40 7.11 15.56
N ILE A 79 -7.31 6.85 16.29
CA ILE A 79 -6.68 5.53 16.35
C ILE A 79 -7.67 4.51 16.90
N ILE A 80 -8.30 4.80 18.04
CA ILE A 80 -9.29 3.90 18.66
C ILE A 80 -10.46 3.64 17.70
N LYS A 81 -10.99 4.70 17.08
CA LYS A 81 -12.07 4.59 16.10
C LYS A 81 -11.70 3.66 14.95
N LYS A 82 -10.52 3.83 14.38
CA LYS A 82 -10.07 3.02 13.24
C LYS A 82 -9.95 1.55 13.57
N PHE A 83 -9.43 1.21 14.75
CA PHE A 83 -9.38 -0.19 15.20
C PHE A 83 -10.76 -0.78 15.55
N SER A 84 -11.70 0.06 15.99
CA SER A 84 -13.08 -0.40 16.28
C SER A 84 -13.92 -0.65 15.02
N GLU A 85 -13.62 0.04 13.91
CA GLU A 85 -14.32 -0.14 12.63
C GLU A 85 -13.82 -1.37 11.84
N GLU A 86 -12.65 -1.92 12.18
CA GLU A 86 -12.05 -3.10 11.55
C GLU A 86 -12.44 -4.44 12.24
N SER A 87 -13.27 -4.40 13.28
CA SER A 87 -13.77 -5.57 14.05
C SER A 87 -15.23 -5.88 13.76
#